data_AF-A0AAU9F055-F1
#
_entry.id   AF-A0AAU9F055-F1
#
_cell.length_a   1.000
_cell.length_b   1.000
_cell.length_c   1.000
_cell.angle_alpha   90.00
_cell.angle_beta   90.00
_cell.angle_gamma   90.00
#
_symmetry.space_group_name_H-M   'P 1'
#
loop_
_entity.id
_entity.type
_entity.pdbx_description
1 polymer ?
#
loop_
_entity_poly.entity_id
_entity_poly.type
_entity_poly.pdbx_seq_one_letter_code
_entity_poly.pdbx_strand_id
1 'polypeptide(L)'
;MDLNSLFADIFADAELKARFIADPRAVLEEKGAAPPAGVELKVLEDTASVRHIVLPYLDQDTPLTAEELEKRATFTKFGLCA
;
A
#
# COMPACT_ATOMS: atom_id res chain seq x y z
N MET A 1 13.21 -3.62 7.23
CA MET A 1 12.26 -2.91 8.11
C MET A 1 10.96 -3.70 8.12
N ASP A 2 10.29 -3.85 9.27
CA ASP A 2 8.97 -4.46 9.34
C ASP A 2 7.90 -3.42 9.01
N LEU A 3 7.03 -3.70 8.06
CA LEU A 3 5.99 -2.74 7.64
C LEU A 3 4.91 -2.57 8.73
N ASN A 4 4.72 -3.56 9.62
CA ASN A 4 3.70 -3.48 10.66
C ASN A 4 4.09 -2.50 11.76
N SER A 5 5.39 -2.43 12.11
CA SER A 5 5.87 -1.45 13.08
C SER A 5 5.72 -0.01 12.58
N LEU A 6 5.83 0.22 11.26
CA LEU A 6 5.57 1.54 10.67
C LEU A 6 4.12 1.98 10.87
N PHE A 7 3.17 1.07 10.65
CA PHE A 7 1.76 1.38 10.86
C PHE A 7 1.46 1.72 12.31
N ALA A 8 2.08 1.04 13.28
CA ALA A 8 1.93 1.38 14.69
C ALA A 8 2.37 2.83 15.00
N ASP A 9 3.52 3.27 14.48
CA ASP A 9 4.00 4.65 14.64
C ASP A 9 3.02 5.66 13.99
N ILE A 10 2.55 5.35 12.78
CA ILE A 10 1.62 6.21 12.03
C ILE A 10 0.28 6.37 12.77
N PHE A 11 -0.24 5.32 13.40
CA PHE A 11 -1.48 5.44 14.17
C PHE A 11 -1.28 6.12 15.54
N ALA A 12 -0.07 6.09 16.09
CA ALA A 12 0.27 6.76 17.35
C ALA A 12 0.51 8.28 17.17
N ASP A 13 0.98 8.72 16.01
CA ASP A 13 1.34 10.11 15.71
C ASP A 13 0.54 10.65 14.50
N ALA A 14 -0.40 11.56 14.79
CA ALA A 14 -1.25 12.18 13.77
C ALA A 14 -0.47 13.09 12.80
N GLU A 15 0.64 13.70 13.21
CA GLU A 15 1.48 14.52 12.35
C GLU A 15 2.27 13.65 11.38
N LEU A 16 2.85 12.55 11.89
CA LEU A 16 3.49 11.55 11.05
C LEU A 16 2.52 10.94 10.04
N LYS A 17 1.28 10.68 10.45
CA LYS A 17 0.22 10.20 9.55
C LYS A 17 -0.10 11.19 8.44
N ALA A 18 -0.33 12.46 8.79
CA ALA A 18 -0.59 13.51 7.81
C ALA A 18 0.58 13.64 6.82
N ARG A 19 1.82 13.57 7.31
CA ARG A 19 3.03 13.59 6.49
C ARG A 19 3.13 12.37 5.58
N PHE A 20 2.84 11.18 6.09
CA PHE A 20 2.85 9.94 5.31
C PHE A 20 1.79 9.93 4.20
N ILE A 21 0.61 10.51 4.44
CA ILE A 21 -0.43 10.66 3.42
C ILE A 21 -0.01 11.66 2.34
N ALA A 22 0.66 12.76 2.72
CA ALA A 22 1.09 13.80 1.80
C ALA A 22 2.33 13.42 0.97
N ASP A 23 3.34 12.82 1.60
CA ASP A 23 4.57 12.38 0.96
C ASP A 23 5.04 11.03 1.53
N PRO A 24 4.44 9.92 1.04
CA PRO A 24 4.80 8.58 1.48
C PRO A 24 6.24 8.23 1.10
N ARG A 25 6.77 8.78 0.00
CA ARG A 25 8.10 8.45 -0.49
C ARG A 25 9.16 8.95 0.48
N ALA A 26 9.08 10.21 0.91
CA ALA A 26 10.02 10.76 1.88
C ALA A 26 10.02 9.96 3.19
N VAL A 27 8.84 9.62 3.72
CA VAL A 27 8.73 8.86 4.98
C VAL A 27 9.28 7.44 4.85
N LEU A 28 9.07 6.78 3.71
CA LEU A 28 9.63 5.45 3.46
C LEU A 28 11.16 5.50 3.26
N GLU A 29 11.69 6.52 2.58
CA GLU A 29 13.12 6.74 2.41
C GLU A 29 13.82 7.00 3.75
N GLU A 30 13.25 7.83 4.62
CA GLU A 30 13.76 8.08 5.99
C GLU A 30 13.90 6.77 6.80
N LYS A 31 13.00 5.81 6.57
CA LYS A 31 13.00 4.52 7.28
C LYS A 31 13.72 3.40 6.51
N GLY A 32 14.41 3.74 5.42
CA GLY A 32 15.28 2.83 4.67
C GLY A 32 14.56 1.92 3.67
N ALA A 33 13.34 2.27 3.24
CA ALA A 33 12.53 1.54 2.27
C ALA A 33 12.24 2.39 1.02
N ALA A 34 13.26 2.66 0.20
CA ALA A 34 13.09 3.48 -0.99
C ALA A 34 12.26 2.73 -2.07
N PRO A 35 11.14 3.30 -2.54
CA PRO A 35 10.38 2.72 -3.65
C PRO A 35 11.14 2.87 -4.99
N PRO A 36 10.83 2.02 -5.99
CA PRO A 36 11.43 2.10 -7.31
C PRO A 36 11.34 3.49 -7.93
N ALA A 37 12.34 3.87 -8.71
CA ALA A 37 12.32 5.12 -9.47
C ALA A 37 11.24 5.06 -10.56
N GLY A 38 10.52 6.16 -10.76
CA GLY A 38 9.46 6.26 -11.78
C GLY A 38 8.07 5.77 -11.35
N VAL A 39 7.89 5.33 -10.10
CA VAL A 39 6.58 4.95 -9.54
C VAL A 39 6.06 6.08 -8.65
N GLU A 40 4.84 6.54 -8.93
CA GLU A 40 4.10 7.44 -8.05
C GLU A 40 3.46 6.65 -6.90
N LEU A 41 3.71 7.08 -5.66
CA LEU A 41 3.08 6.50 -4.49
C LEU A 41 1.96 7.41 -4.00
N LYS A 42 0.77 6.84 -3.84
CA LYS A 42 -0.38 7.52 -3.26
C LYS A 42 -0.97 6.68 -2.13
N VAL A 43 -1.13 7.28 -0.97
CA VAL A 43 -1.75 6.63 0.19
C VAL A 43 -3.23 6.96 0.19
N LEU A 44 -4.07 5.92 0.26
CA LEU A 44 -5.51 6.02 0.43
C LEU A 44 -5.86 5.36 1.77
N GLU A 45 -6.50 6.13 2.64
CA GLU A 45 -6.97 5.64 3.93
C GLU A 45 -8.42 5.17 3.82
N ASP A 46 -8.70 3.96 4.31
CA ASP A 46 -10.07 3.47 4.45
C ASP A 46 -10.79 4.19 5.60
N THR A 47 -12.04 4.54 5.38
CA THR A 47 -12.90 5.18 6.38
C THR A 47 -14.11 4.31 6.67
N ALA A 48 -14.94 4.70 7.65
CA ALA A 48 -16.14 3.94 8.01
C ALA A 48 -17.08 3.70 6.81
N SER A 49 -17.13 4.63 5.85
CA SER A 49 -18.03 4.59 4.69
C SER A 49 -17.34 4.22 3.37
N VAL A 50 -16.00 4.28 3.30
CA VAL A 50 -15.25 4.06 2.06
C VAL A 50 -14.20 2.97 2.27
N ARG A 51 -14.19 1.99 1.36
CA ARG A 51 -13.18 0.95 1.26
C ARG A 51 -12.53 1.00 -0.11
N HIS A 52 -11.22 0.86 -0.16
CA HIS A 52 -10.46 0.79 -1.40
C HIS A 52 -10.15 -0.66 -1.77
N ILE A 53 -10.28 -0.99 -3.06
CA ILE A 53 -9.88 -2.29 -3.61
C ILE A 53 -8.66 -2.06 -4.48
N VAL A 54 -7.60 -2.84 -4.24
CA VAL A 54 -6.40 -2.79 -5.07
C VAL A 54 -6.61 -3.68 -6.29
N LEU A 55 -6.63 -3.07 -7.47
CA LEU A 55 -6.53 -3.79 -8.74
C LEU A 55 -5.05 -3.80 -9.15
N PRO A 56 -4.34 -4.94 -9.10
CA PRO A 56 -2.93 -5.01 -9.47
C PRO A 56 -2.73 -4.69 -10.95
N TYR A 57 -1.62 -4.02 -11.27
CA TYR A 57 -1.19 -3.84 -12.65
C TYR A 57 -0.82 -5.19 -13.27
N LEU A 58 -1.32 -5.42 -14.50
CA LEU A 58 -0.98 -6.58 -15.32
C LEU A 58 -0.32 -6.06 -16.59
N ASP A 59 0.90 -6.50 -16.83
CA ASP A 59 1.63 -6.24 -18.05
C ASP A 59 1.02 -7.08 -19.20
N GLN A 60 0.65 -6.40 -20.29
CA GLN A 60 -0.05 -7.05 -21.42
C GLN A 60 0.82 -8.07 -22.18
N ASP A 61 2.14 -7.96 -22.02
CA ASP A 61 3.13 -8.81 -22.71
C ASP A 61 3.45 -10.10 -21.96
N THR A 62 2.98 -10.26 -20.71
CA THR A 62 3.10 -11.53 -19.99
C THR A 62 1.83 -12.34 -20.20
N PRO A 63 1.87 -13.47 -20.95
CA PRO A 63 0.74 -14.35 -21.09
C PRO A 63 0.48 -15.05 -19.75
N LEU A 64 -0.37 -14.44 -18.92
CA LEU A 64 -0.78 -15.00 -17.65
C LEU A 64 -1.93 -15.98 -17.85
N THR A 65 -1.82 -17.14 -17.24
CA THR A 65 -2.94 -18.08 -17.16
C THR A 65 -3.97 -17.59 -16.14
N ALA A 66 -5.23 -18.04 -16.25
CA ALA A 66 -6.29 -17.68 -15.29
C ALA A 66 -5.90 -18.02 -13.84
N GLU A 67 -5.17 -19.11 -13.62
CA GLU A 67 -4.69 -19.53 -12.30
C GLU A 67 -3.65 -18.55 -11.71
N GLU A 68 -2.78 -17.99 -12.54
CA GLU A 68 -1.80 -16.98 -12.10
C GLU A 68 -2.46 -15.63 -11.83
N LEU A 69 -3.50 -15.28 -12.59
CA LEU A 69 -4.32 -14.12 -12.33
C LEU A 69 -5.03 -14.24 -10.99
N GLU A 70 -5.60 -15.40 -10.65
CA GLU A 70 -6.23 -15.62 -9.34
C GLU A 70 -5.24 -15.44 -8.18
N LYS A 71 -4.00 -15.92 -8.34
CA LYS A 71 -2.94 -15.74 -7.33
C LYS A 71 -2.50 -14.28 -7.17
N ARG A 72 -2.46 -13.50 -8.25
CA ARG A 72 -2.09 -12.07 -8.20
C ARG A 72 -3.25 -11.19 -7.77
N ALA A 73 -4.46 -11.56 -8.16
CA ALA A 73 -5.71 -10.96 -7.73
C ALA A 73 -6.16 -11.46 -6.36
N THR A 74 -5.25 -12.04 -5.56
CA THR A 74 -5.51 -12.39 -4.16
C THR A 74 -5.93 -11.10 -3.47
N PHE A 75 -7.25 -10.96 -3.45
CA PHE A 75 -8.02 -9.85 -2.94
C PHE A 75 -7.35 -9.45 -1.66
N THR A 76 -6.84 -8.22 -1.63
CA THR A 76 -6.28 -7.53 -0.48
C THR A 76 -6.97 -8.10 0.74
N LYS A 77 -6.22 -8.93 1.50
CA LYS A 77 -6.71 -9.63 2.69
C LYS A 77 -7.63 -8.64 3.38
N PHE A 78 -8.95 -8.88 3.32
CA PHE A 78 -9.98 -8.07 3.98
C PHE A 78 -9.74 -8.29 5.48
N GLY A 79 -8.62 -7.77 5.98
CA GLY A 79 -8.44 -7.46 7.37
C GLY A 79 -9.42 -6.33 7.59
N LEU A 80 -10.66 -6.70 7.90
CA LEU A 80 -11.41 -5.94 8.87
C LEU A 80 -10.42 -5.71 10.01
N CYS A 81 -9.84 -4.50 10.09
CA CYS A 81 -9.50 -3.95 11.39
C CYS A 81 -10.83 -3.92 12.14
N ALA A 82 -11.11 -5.02 12.83
CA ALA A 82 -12.03 -5.08 13.95
C ALA A 82 -11.23 -4.74 15.21
#